data_AF-A0A919GQ25-F1
#
_entry.id   AF-A0A919GQ25-F1
#
_cell.length_a   1.000
_cell.length_b   1.000
_cell.length_c   1.000
_cell.angle_alpha   90.00
_cell.angle_beta   90.00
_cell.angle_gamma   90.00
#
_symmetry.space_group_name_H-M   'P 1'
#
loop_
_entity.id
_entity.type
_entity.pdbx_description
1 polymer ?
#
loop_
_entity_poly.entity_id
_entity_poly.type
_entity_poly.pdbx_seq_one_letter_code
_entity_poly.pdbx_strand_id
1 'polypeptide(L)'
;MAIGSGLGSQLGIAAESAYGTFVAPTKFYEFTKENLQLKKTTAQSQGMAAGRLVALSSRRVVTQKEVQGSIDLEVTNKSFGLPLQALMGTTVTPVQQGATTAYLQTHTLADTAGKSLSIQKGVPLTSGTVADYSATGCKVTSAEFSCEVGGMLTSTFEFDGKTVSEAETLAAASYPLMSPFHFGQMVVKLGTFGAETSLDGIRKVSVKIERPLAVDRFYAGASGLKAEPISNDLVKISGSLEADFVAATLADLFVSDAARSLVWEFNGDLIEGAHNYLFRVTLPAIHIDDEPPSIDGPEVIRTTFNFTGLYDGTNANKIEYKSTDVTL
;
A
#
# COMPACT_ATOMS: atom_id res chain seq x y z
N MET A 1 -5.10 21.43 21.75
CA MET A 1 -3.79 21.88 22.26
C MET A 1 -2.76 21.43 21.24
N ALA A 2 -1.92 22.32 20.73
CA ALA A 2 -0.92 21.92 19.75
C ALA A 2 0.21 21.14 20.43
N ILE A 3 0.56 19.97 19.88
CA ILE A 3 1.59 19.09 20.45
C ILE A 3 2.85 19.28 19.62
N GLY A 4 3.91 19.82 20.23
CA GLY A 4 5.19 20.09 19.55
C GLY A 4 6.09 18.87 19.38
N SER A 5 5.52 17.70 19.10
CA SER A 5 6.23 16.44 18.88
C SER A 5 5.54 15.62 17.80
N GLY A 6 6.12 14.46 17.42
CA GLY A 6 5.52 13.56 16.43
C GLY A 6 4.07 13.15 16.72
N LEU A 7 3.62 13.23 17.99
CA LEU A 7 2.24 12.96 18.40
C LEU A 7 1.22 13.99 17.87
N GLY A 8 1.64 15.19 17.50
CA GLY A 8 0.78 16.21 16.88
C GLY A 8 0.71 16.10 15.35
N SER A 9 1.34 15.08 14.76
CA SER A 9 1.41 14.94 13.32
C SER A 9 0.09 14.46 12.74
N GLN A 10 -0.15 14.79 11.47
CA GLN A 10 -1.32 14.32 10.75
C GLN A 10 -0.96 13.96 9.31
N LEU A 11 -1.70 13.01 8.75
CA LEU A 11 -1.54 12.55 7.38
C LEU A 11 -2.91 12.50 6.71
N GLY A 12 -3.07 13.29 5.64
CA GLY A 12 -4.27 13.33 4.81
C GLY A 12 -3.96 12.90 3.38
N ILE A 13 -4.89 12.18 2.75
CA ILE A 13 -4.80 11.75 1.35
C ILE A 13 -6.09 12.13 0.61
N ALA A 14 -5.96 12.52 -0.65
CA ALA A 14 -7.05 12.65 -1.61
C ALA A 14 -6.65 12.12 -2.99
N ALA A 15 -7.63 11.65 -3.77
CA ALA A 15 -7.43 11.34 -5.18
C ALA A 15 -7.31 12.64 -6.00
N GLU A 16 -6.34 12.71 -6.89
CA GLU A 16 -6.22 13.82 -7.83
C GLU A 16 -7.18 13.65 -9.01
N SER A 17 -7.72 14.75 -9.51
CA SER A 17 -8.48 14.77 -10.76
C SER A 17 -7.58 14.82 -12.00
N ALA A 18 -6.35 15.31 -11.84
CA ALA A 18 -5.31 15.35 -12.87
C ALA A 18 -3.92 15.25 -12.24
N TYR A 19 -3.00 14.54 -12.90
CA TYR A 19 -1.69 14.21 -12.37
C TYR A 19 -0.86 15.44 -11.92
N GLY A 20 -0.54 15.48 -10.62
CA GLY A 20 0.23 16.55 -10.00
C GLY A 20 -0.55 17.83 -9.78
N THR A 21 -1.88 17.74 -9.68
CA THR A 21 -2.76 18.84 -9.31
C THR A 21 -3.26 18.60 -7.88
N PHE A 22 -2.91 19.51 -6.97
CA PHE A 22 -3.26 19.36 -5.56
C PHE A 22 -4.78 19.31 -5.37
N VAL A 23 -5.22 18.31 -4.60
CA VAL A 23 -6.58 18.22 -4.06
C VAL A 23 -6.46 18.16 -2.55
N ALA A 24 -7.20 19.03 -1.86
CA ALA A 24 -7.19 19.06 -0.39
C ALA A 24 -7.64 17.69 0.17
N PRO A 25 -6.89 17.10 1.11
CA PRO A 25 -7.23 15.82 1.72
C PRO A 25 -8.64 15.79 2.32
N THR A 26 -9.34 14.69 2.06
CA THR A 26 -10.64 14.39 2.69
C THR A 26 -10.59 13.14 3.57
N LYS A 27 -9.57 12.29 3.39
CA LYS A 27 -9.34 11.08 4.18
C LYS A 27 -8.07 11.24 5.01
N PHE A 28 -8.16 10.95 6.30
CA PHE A 28 -7.04 11.00 7.22
C PHE A 28 -6.78 9.61 7.79
N TYR A 29 -5.49 9.29 7.94
CA TYR A 29 -5.04 7.97 8.34
C TYR A 29 -4.22 8.06 9.61
N GLU A 30 -4.47 7.13 10.53
CA GLU A 30 -3.61 6.89 11.68
C GLU A 30 -2.41 6.09 11.18
N PHE A 31 -1.25 6.73 11.14
CA PHE A 31 -0.02 6.15 10.61
C PHE A 31 0.96 5.84 11.74
N THR A 32 1.71 4.76 11.58
CA THR A 32 2.77 4.38 12.52
C THR A 32 4.11 4.99 12.11
N LYS A 33 4.32 5.16 10.81
CA LYS A 33 5.53 5.78 10.24
C LYS A 33 5.26 6.40 8.88
N GLU A 34 5.96 7.48 8.59
CA GLU A 34 5.93 8.17 7.30
C GLU A 34 7.35 8.62 6.94
N ASN A 35 7.75 8.44 5.68
CA ASN A 35 9.08 8.86 5.22
C ASN A 35 9.11 9.48 3.81
N LEU A 36 7.98 10.00 3.29
CA LEU A 36 7.98 10.73 2.01
C LEU A 36 8.92 11.93 2.07
N GLN A 37 9.83 11.98 1.10
CA GLN A 37 10.87 12.98 1.00
C GLN A 37 10.90 13.59 -0.40
N LEU A 38 11.09 14.91 -0.45
CA LEU A 38 11.42 15.62 -1.68
C LEU A 38 12.88 15.34 -2.06
N LYS A 39 13.11 14.61 -3.14
CA LYS A 39 14.43 14.43 -3.74
C LYS A 39 14.66 15.48 -4.83
N LYS A 40 15.84 16.09 -4.80
CA LYS A 40 16.27 17.13 -5.75
C LYS A 40 17.56 16.70 -6.42
N THR A 41 17.57 16.67 -7.75
CA THR A 41 18.82 16.55 -8.51
C THR A 41 19.39 17.95 -8.71
N THR A 42 20.65 18.17 -8.32
CA THR A 42 21.34 19.46 -8.52
C THR A 42 22.56 19.31 -9.39
N ALA A 43 22.77 20.25 -10.30
CA ALA A 43 23.98 20.39 -11.08
C ALA A 43 24.82 21.57 -10.57
N GLN A 44 26.14 21.39 -10.55
CA GLN A 44 27.10 22.41 -10.17
C GLN A 44 28.01 22.72 -11.36
N SER A 45 28.08 23.99 -11.76
CA SER A 45 29.01 24.43 -12.80
C SER A 45 30.46 24.22 -12.36
N GLN A 46 31.28 23.64 -13.24
CA GLN A 46 32.73 23.43 -13.05
C GLN A 46 33.61 24.50 -13.73
N GLY A 47 33.04 25.61 -14.22
CA GLY A 47 33.82 26.66 -14.88
C GLY A 47 34.97 27.22 -14.02
N MET A 48 36.20 27.16 -14.53
CA MET A 48 37.41 27.64 -13.88
C MET A 48 37.57 29.16 -14.00
N ALA A 49 38.07 29.81 -12.96
CA ALA A 49 38.42 31.23 -12.97
C ALA A 49 39.60 31.49 -12.01
N ALA A 50 40.52 32.38 -12.39
CA ALA A 50 41.65 32.76 -11.55
C ALA A 50 41.18 33.31 -10.19
N GLY A 51 41.93 32.99 -9.12
CA GLY A 51 41.62 33.44 -7.76
C GLY A 51 40.47 32.71 -7.07
N ARG A 52 39.95 31.61 -7.63
CA ARG A 52 38.92 30.77 -7.00
C ARG A 52 39.43 29.34 -6.77
N LEU A 53 39.32 28.89 -5.54
CA LEU A 53 39.65 27.51 -5.14
C LEU A 53 38.41 26.63 -4.97
N VAL A 54 37.21 27.22 -4.95
CA VAL A 54 35.93 26.52 -4.80
C VAL A 54 34.91 26.99 -5.84
N ALA A 55 33.95 26.13 -6.17
CA ALA A 55 32.89 26.45 -7.12
C ALA A 55 31.94 27.53 -6.57
N LEU A 56 31.45 28.42 -7.44
CA LEU A 56 30.49 29.45 -7.05
C LEU A 56 29.13 28.84 -6.68
N SER A 57 28.59 29.22 -5.52
CA SER A 57 27.27 28.78 -5.05
C SER A 57 26.12 29.22 -5.97
N SER A 58 26.20 30.42 -6.54
CA SER A 58 25.18 30.96 -7.46
C SER A 58 25.02 30.18 -8.76
N ARG A 59 25.95 29.25 -9.06
CA ARG A 59 25.90 28.37 -10.23
C ARG A 59 25.42 26.96 -9.90
N ARG A 60 24.88 26.75 -8.71
CA ARG A 60 24.15 25.53 -8.35
C ARG A 60 22.72 25.66 -8.81
N VAL A 61 22.26 24.73 -9.64
CA VAL A 61 20.88 24.71 -10.15
C VAL A 61 20.20 23.39 -9.81
N VAL A 62 18.91 23.44 -9.51
CA VAL A 62 18.07 22.24 -9.34
C VAL A 62 17.55 21.87 -10.72
N THR A 63 17.89 20.67 -11.19
CA THR A 63 17.52 20.19 -12.53
C THR A 63 16.28 19.32 -12.51
N GLN A 64 16.04 18.60 -11.41
CA GLN A 64 14.88 17.71 -11.25
C GLN A 64 14.36 17.74 -9.81
N LYS A 65 13.07 17.48 -9.66
CA LYS A 65 12.41 17.25 -8.38
C LYS A 65 11.52 16.01 -8.49
N GLU A 66 11.46 15.25 -7.41
CA GLU A 66 10.56 14.11 -7.27
C GLU A 66 10.29 13.86 -5.78
N VAL A 67 9.31 13.01 -5.50
CA VAL A 67 8.98 12.57 -4.14
C VAL A 67 9.11 11.07 -4.09
N GLN A 68 9.78 10.54 -3.07
CA GLN A 68 9.85 9.10 -2.83
C GLN A 68 9.71 8.83 -1.35
N GLY A 69 9.10 7.71 -1.01
CA GLY A 69 9.02 7.23 0.36
C GLY A 69 7.87 6.25 0.55
N SER A 70 7.58 5.94 1.79
CA SER A 70 6.60 4.98 2.24
C SER A 70 5.78 5.52 3.40
N ILE A 71 4.61 4.93 3.57
CA ILE A 71 3.70 5.17 4.68
C ILE A 71 3.33 3.81 5.25
N ASP A 72 3.55 3.65 6.56
CA ASP A 72 3.18 2.45 7.30
C ASP A 72 1.88 2.73 8.06
N LEU A 73 0.88 1.89 7.80
CA LEU A 73 -0.49 2.01 8.31
C LEU A 73 -0.94 0.68 8.90
N GLU A 74 -1.86 0.75 9.86
CA GLU A 74 -2.67 -0.41 10.22
C GLU A 74 -3.92 -0.44 9.33
N VAL A 75 -4.28 -1.62 8.82
CA VAL A 75 -5.46 -1.76 7.95
C VAL A 75 -6.71 -1.71 8.82
N THR A 76 -7.41 -0.59 8.77
CA THR A 76 -8.63 -0.36 9.55
C THR A 76 -9.89 -0.79 8.81
N ASN A 77 -10.95 -1.05 9.57
CA ASN A 77 -12.26 -1.46 9.06
C ASN A 77 -13.06 -0.35 8.37
N LYS A 78 -12.56 0.91 8.34
CA LYS A 78 -13.13 2.03 7.56
C LYS A 78 -12.04 2.87 6.91
N SER A 79 -12.41 3.68 5.91
CA SER A 79 -11.56 4.66 5.22
C SER A 79 -10.37 4.09 4.45
N PHE A 80 -10.22 2.78 4.34
CA PHE A 80 -9.05 2.16 3.69
C PHE A 80 -9.21 1.95 2.17
N GLY A 81 -10.37 2.29 1.60
CA GLY A 81 -10.66 2.06 0.19
C GLY A 81 -9.78 2.85 -0.80
N LEU A 82 -9.41 4.10 -0.48
CA LEU A 82 -8.65 4.96 -1.38
C LEU A 82 -7.21 4.44 -1.66
N PRO A 83 -6.42 4.03 -0.64
CA PRO A 83 -5.13 3.36 -0.85
C PRO A 83 -5.26 2.07 -1.68
N LEU A 84 -6.31 1.28 -1.44
CA LEU A 84 -6.57 0.05 -2.21
C LEU A 84 -6.87 0.35 -3.68
N GLN A 85 -7.66 1.39 -3.97
CA GLN A 85 -7.91 1.83 -5.34
C GLN A 85 -6.63 2.31 -6.01
N ALA A 86 -5.77 3.06 -5.30
CA ALA A 86 -4.51 3.54 -5.84
C ALA A 86 -3.53 2.40 -6.15
N LEU A 87 -3.54 1.33 -5.34
CA LEU A 87 -2.77 0.11 -5.57
C LEU A 87 -3.35 -0.73 -6.72
N MET A 88 -4.64 -1.04 -6.70
CA MET A 88 -5.24 -2.02 -7.62
C MET A 88 -5.60 -1.39 -8.98
N GLY A 89 -5.79 -0.07 -9.06
CA GLY A 89 -6.03 0.68 -10.29
C GLY A 89 -7.49 0.78 -10.74
N THR A 90 -8.33 -0.16 -10.36
CA THR A 90 -9.77 -0.15 -10.69
C THR A 90 -10.49 1.00 -10.00
N THR A 91 -11.35 1.72 -10.73
CA THR A 91 -12.26 2.70 -10.12
C THR A 91 -13.38 1.97 -9.40
N VAL A 92 -13.47 2.10 -8.08
CA VAL A 92 -14.45 1.37 -7.28
C VAL A 92 -15.54 2.32 -6.76
N THR A 93 -16.79 1.89 -6.91
CA THR A 93 -17.93 2.51 -6.23
C THR A 93 -18.45 1.49 -5.21
N PRO A 94 -18.47 1.81 -3.91
CA PRO A 94 -18.98 0.89 -2.90
C PRO A 94 -20.44 0.48 -3.20
N VAL A 95 -20.72 -0.82 -3.19
CA VAL A 95 -22.04 -1.39 -3.51
C VAL A 95 -22.73 -1.82 -2.23
N GLN A 96 -23.90 -1.23 -1.96
CA GLN A 96 -24.71 -1.56 -0.80
C GLN A 96 -25.10 -3.05 -0.78
N GLN A 97 -24.99 -3.68 0.38
CA GLN A 97 -25.29 -5.09 0.58
C GLN A 97 -26.70 -5.24 1.14
N GLY A 98 -27.65 -5.59 0.28
CA GLY A 98 -29.08 -5.58 0.63
C GLY A 98 -29.55 -4.19 1.10
N ALA A 99 -30.59 -4.14 1.91
CA ALA A 99 -31.06 -2.90 2.55
C ALA A 99 -30.35 -2.66 3.89
N THR A 100 -29.02 -2.73 3.91
CA THR A 100 -28.20 -2.58 5.12
C THR A 100 -27.20 -1.43 5.00
N THR A 101 -26.52 -1.11 6.10
CA THR A 101 -25.42 -0.13 6.18
C THR A 101 -24.07 -0.68 5.71
N ALA A 102 -24.00 -1.94 5.28
CA ALA A 102 -22.77 -2.54 4.75
C ALA A 102 -22.60 -2.26 3.25
N TYR A 103 -21.41 -1.80 2.86
CA TYR A 103 -21.03 -1.52 1.49
C TYR A 103 -19.78 -2.34 1.12
N LEU A 104 -19.85 -3.05 0.00
CA LEU A 104 -18.73 -3.85 -0.53
C LEU A 104 -17.99 -3.08 -1.60
N GLN A 105 -16.66 -3.04 -1.46
CA GLN A 105 -15.72 -2.53 -2.44
C GLN A 105 -14.94 -3.71 -3.01
N THR A 106 -14.91 -3.84 -4.32
CA THR A 106 -14.14 -4.89 -5.02
C THR A 106 -13.08 -4.23 -5.88
N HIS A 107 -11.84 -4.29 -5.41
CA HIS A 107 -10.67 -3.72 -6.06
C HIS A 107 -9.99 -4.79 -6.90
N THR A 108 -10.33 -4.89 -8.18
CA THR A 108 -9.67 -5.80 -9.12
C THR A 108 -8.39 -5.19 -9.66
N LEU A 109 -7.41 -6.02 -10.02
CA LEU A 109 -6.16 -5.53 -10.60
C LEU A 109 -6.42 -4.98 -12.02
N ALA A 110 -6.07 -3.71 -12.23
CA ALA A 110 -6.15 -2.99 -13.50
C ALA A 110 -4.99 -1.99 -13.62
N ASP A 111 -4.87 -1.31 -14.76
CA ASP A 111 -3.90 -0.22 -14.94
C ASP A 111 -4.19 0.95 -13.99
N THR A 112 -3.15 1.63 -13.51
CA THR A 112 -3.26 2.76 -12.57
C THR A 112 -3.18 4.12 -13.27
N ALA A 113 -3.21 4.19 -14.61
CA ALA A 113 -3.22 5.45 -15.33
C ALA A 113 -4.31 6.42 -14.82
N GLY A 114 -3.92 7.67 -14.56
CA GLY A 114 -4.76 8.71 -13.98
C GLY A 114 -5.06 8.55 -12.48
N LYS A 115 -4.55 7.51 -11.82
CA LYS A 115 -4.75 7.26 -10.37
C LYS A 115 -3.58 7.80 -9.55
N SER A 116 -3.47 9.11 -9.45
CA SER A 116 -2.52 9.77 -8.54
C SER A 116 -3.20 10.33 -7.31
N LEU A 117 -2.41 10.50 -6.26
CA LEU A 117 -2.84 10.99 -4.96
C LEU A 117 -2.14 12.30 -4.62
N SER A 118 -2.88 13.16 -3.93
CA SER A 118 -2.33 14.25 -3.13
C SER A 118 -2.18 13.75 -1.70
N ILE A 119 -0.99 13.85 -1.14
CA ILE A 119 -0.67 13.43 0.22
C ILE A 119 -0.16 14.65 0.98
N GLN A 120 -0.88 15.06 2.01
CA GLN A 120 -0.49 16.18 2.86
C GLN A 120 -0.11 15.66 4.24
N LYS A 121 1.08 16.05 4.69
CA LYS A 121 1.51 15.81 6.08
C LYS A 121 1.61 17.12 6.84
N GLY A 122 1.16 17.07 8.09
CA GLY A 122 1.42 18.11 9.08
C GLY A 122 2.51 17.64 10.02
N VAL A 123 3.63 18.36 10.07
CA VAL A 123 4.78 18.09 10.93
C VAL A 123 4.87 19.18 12.00
N PRO A 124 4.62 18.87 13.28
CA PRO A 124 4.68 19.86 14.34
C PRO A 124 6.10 20.33 14.62
N LEU A 125 6.26 21.64 14.72
CA LEU A 125 7.43 22.28 15.30
C LEU A 125 7.35 22.20 16.83
N THR A 126 8.48 22.30 17.51
CA THR A 126 8.54 22.36 18.98
C THR A 126 7.77 23.55 19.57
N SER A 127 7.48 24.58 18.76
CA SER A 127 6.63 25.72 19.10
C SER A 127 5.13 25.41 19.11
N GLY A 128 4.71 24.24 18.63
CA GLY A 128 3.31 23.86 18.42
C GLY A 128 2.71 24.37 17.11
N THR A 129 3.45 25.12 16.29
CA THR A 129 3.01 25.40 14.90
C THR A 129 3.22 24.15 14.05
N VAL A 130 2.27 23.82 13.17
CA VAL A 130 2.40 22.68 12.26
C VAL A 130 2.88 23.16 10.91
N ALA A 131 4.00 22.63 10.44
CA ALA A 131 4.48 22.84 9.07
C ALA A 131 3.78 21.84 8.13
N ASP A 132 3.22 22.32 7.04
CA ASP A 132 2.55 21.50 6.04
C ASP A 132 3.50 21.15 4.89
N TYR A 133 3.42 19.90 4.44
CA TYR A 133 4.08 19.44 3.23
C TYR A 133 3.08 18.68 2.39
N SER A 134 2.78 19.22 1.22
CA SER A 134 1.76 18.72 0.30
C SER A 134 2.45 18.10 -0.91
N ALA A 135 2.55 16.77 -0.93
CA ALA A 135 3.04 16.01 -2.06
C ALA A 135 1.92 15.80 -3.09
N THR A 136 2.24 15.98 -4.37
CA THR A 136 1.30 15.83 -5.49
C THR A 136 1.83 14.84 -6.51
N GLY A 137 0.93 14.24 -7.29
CA GLY A 137 1.25 13.25 -8.29
C GLY A 137 1.79 11.95 -7.70
N CYS A 138 1.42 11.60 -6.46
CA CYS A 138 1.89 10.39 -5.79
C CYS A 138 1.20 9.15 -6.39
N LYS A 139 1.99 8.24 -6.95
CA LYS A 139 1.56 6.94 -7.48
C LYS A 139 2.08 5.85 -6.55
N VAL A 140 1.25 4.85 -6.27
CA VAL A 140 1.66 3.69 -5.48
C VAL A 140 2.52 2.78 -6.36
N THR A 141 3.77 2.55 -5.94
CA THR A 141 4.72 1.63 -6.62
C THR A 141 4.67 0.24 -6.05
N SER A 142 4.39 0.11 -4.75
CA SER A 142 4.17 -1.18 -4.11
C SER A 142 3.30 -1.04 -2.86
N ALA A 143 2.65 -2.13 -2.47
CA ALA A 143 2.08 -2.26 -1.14
C ALA A 143 2.33 -3.66 -0.59
N GLU A 144 2.70 -3.74 0.68
CA GLU A 144 2.83 -4.99 1.41
C GLU A 144 1.83 -5.02 2.56
N PHE A 145 1.11 -6.13 2.70
CA PHE A 145 0.20 -6.42 3.79
C PHE A 145 0.76 -7.56 4.62
N SER A 146 0.74 -7.46 5.94
CA SER A 146 1.23 -8.52 6.81
C SER A 146 0.43 -8.66 8.10
N CYS A 147 0.26 -9.89 8.56
CA CYS A 147 -0.30 -10.16 9.88
C CYS A 147 0.35 -11.41 10.48
N GLU A 148 0.77 -11.31 11.74
CA GLU A 148 1.41 -12.39 12.49
C GLU A 148 0.65 -12.70 13.78
N VAL A 149 0.89 -13.87 14.39
CA VAL A 149 0.26 -14.28 15.65
C VAL A 149 0.43 -13.19 16.71
N GLY A 150 -0.69 -12.72 17.25
CA GLY A 150 -0.72 -11.68 18.29
C GLY A 150 -0.60 -10.25 17.76
N GLY A 151 -0.46 -10.05 16.44
CA GLY A 151 -0.37 -8.75 15.79
C GLY A 151 -1.67 -8.28 15.12
N MET A 152 -1.60 -7.06 14.61
CA MET A 152 -2.62 -6.44 13.74
C MET A 152 -2.26 -6.65 12.27
N LEU A 153 -3.22 -6.46 11.38
CA LEU A 153 -2.97 -6.39 9.95
C LEU A 153 -2.32 -5.03 9.64
N THR A 154 -1.05 -5.05 9.29
CA THR A 154 -0.28 -3.87 8.90
C THR A 154 -0.15 -3.79 7.38
N SER A 155 0.10 -2.57 6.91
CA SER A 155 0.36 -2.29 5.50
C SER A 155 1.45 -1.24 5.33
N THR A 156 2.33 -1.45 4.36
CA THR A 156 3.32 -0.47 3.95
C THR A 156 3.07 -0.13 2.49
N PHE A 157 2.80 1.13 2.20
CA PHE A 157 2.64 1.64 0.82
C PHE A 157 3.86 2.45 0.43
N GLU A 158 4.44 2.14 -0.72
CA GLU A 158 5.52 2.93 -1.33
C GLU A 158 4.96 3.85 -2.41
N PHE A 159 5.48 5.08 -2.45
CA PHE A 159 5.03 6.13 -3.34
C PHE A 159 6.16 6.73 -4.16
N ASP A 160 5.84 7.02 -5.41
CA ASP A 160 6.62 7.88 -6.29
C ASP A 160 5.76 9.09 -6.70
N GLY A 161 6.21 10.30 -6.37
CA GLY A 161 5.46 11.54 -6.53
C GLY A 161 6.19 12.61 -7.34
N LYS A 162 5.42 13.60 -7.81
CA LYS A 162 5.89 14.64 -8.73
C LYS A 162 6.66 15.73 -8.01
N THR A 163 6.10 16.29 -6.94
CA THR A 163 6.73 17.39 -6.18
C THR A 163 6.07 17.58 -4.82
N VAL A 164 6.71 18.37 -3.96
CA VAL A 164 6.17 18.82 -2.67
C VAL A 164 6.05 20.35 -2.68
N SER A 165 4.92 20.84 -2.16
CA SER A 165 4.62 22.25 -1.90
C SER A 165 4.43 22.48 -0.40
N GLU A 166 4.86 23.63 0.09
CA GLU A 166 4.64 24.14 1.47
C GLU A 166 3.74 25.40 1.44
N ALA A 167 3.03 25.62 0.33
CA ALA A 167 2.17 26.79 0.11
C ALA A 167 0.68 26.49 0.33
N GLU A 168 0.33 25.22 0.49
CA GLU A 168 -1.06 24.80 0.61
C GLU A 168 -1.55 25.00 2.04
N THR A 169 -2.85 25.21 2.23
CA THR A 169 -3.38 25.26 3.59
C THR A 169 -3.48 23.84 4.14
N LEU A 170 -3.02 23.63 5.37
CA LEU A 170 -3.17 22.36 6.08
C LEU A 170 -4.65 22.02 6.28
N ALA A 171 -5.09 20.88 5.76
CA ALA A 171 -6.45 20.41 5.91
C ALA A 171 -6.75 20.01 7.36
N ALA A 172 -7.98 20.28 7.83
CA ALA A 172 -8.41 19.90 9.17
C ALA A 172 -8.64 18.38 9.25
N ALA A 173 -7.87 17.71 10.11
CA ALA A 173 -7.98 16.26 10.26
C ALA A 173 -9.32 15.83 10.88
N SER A 174 -9.87 14.74 10.33
CA SER A 174 -11.06 14.07 10.86
C SER A 174 -10.87 12.56 10.78
N TYR A 175 -11.01 11.89 11.94
CA TYR A 175 -10.83 10.44 12.06
C TYR A 175 -12.18 9.81 12.42
N PRO A 176 -12.75 8.94 11.57
CA PRO A 176 -13.93 8.18 11.94
C PRO A 176 -13.58 7.16 13.02
N LEU A 177 -14.57 6.72 13.79
CA LEU A 177 -14.40 5.58 14.68
C LEU A 177 -14.13 4.32 13.84
N MET A 178 -12.89 3.85 13.90
CA MET A 178 -12.37 2.71 13.17
C MET A 178 -11.52 1.83 14.07
N SER A 179 -11.38 0.56 13.71
CA SER A 179 -10.53 -0.41 14.40
C SER A 179 -9.70 -1.20 13.40
N PRO A 180 -8.44 -1.52 13.72
CA PRO A 180 -7.58 -2.34 12.87
C PRO A 180 -8.07 -3.79 12.84
N PHE A 181 -7.94 -4.45 11.69
CA PHE A 181 -8.07 -5.90 11.62
C PHE A 181 -6.90 -6.56 12.35
N HIS A 182 -7.11 -7.75 12.89
CA HIS A 182 -6.10 -8.44 13.69
C HIS A 182 -6.10 -9.95 13.50
N PHE A 183 -5.06 -10.63 14.00
CA PHE A 183 -4.86 -12.06 13.82
C PHE A 183 -6.07 -12.92 14.21
N GLY A 184 -6.76 -12.59 15.30
CA GLY A 184 -7.96 -13.32 15.74
C GLY A 184 -9.15 -13.33 14.76
N GLN A 185 -9.14 -12.47 13.72
CA GLN A 185 -10.14 -12.41 12.66
C GLN A 185 -9.67 -13.10 11.37
N MET A 186 -8.40 -13.51 11.32
CA MET A 186 -7.71 -13.99 10.13
C MET A 186 -8.07 -15.45 9.82
N VAL A 187 -8.38 -15.70 8.55
CA VAL A 187 -8.58 -17.03 7.98
C VAL A 187 -7.84 -17.11 6.65
N VAL A 188 -7.04 -18.15 6.46
CA VAL A 188 -6.39 -18.45 5.18
C VAL A 188 -7.05 -19.68 4.59
N LYS A 189 -7.41 -19.62 3.32
CA LYS A 189 -8.03 -20.74 2.59
C LYS A 189 -7.24 -21.01 1.32
N LEU A 190 -7.17 -22.28 0.94
CA LEU A 190 -6.48 -22.72 -0.26
C LEU A 190 -7.33 -23.77 -0.99
N GLY A 191 -7.28 -23.79 -2.31
CA GLY A 191 -7.96 -24.84 -3.07
C GLY A 191 -8.15 -24.50 -4.55
N THR A 192 -9.23 -25.04 -5.12
CA THR A 192 -9.69 -24.60 -6.45
C THR A 192 -10.41 -23.26 -6.28
N PHE A 193 -10.26 -22.36 -7.25
CA PHE A 193 -10.92 -21.06 -7.22
C PHE A 193 -12.43 -21.21 -6.98
N GLY A 194 -12.95 -20.56 -5.92
CA GLY A 194 -14.35 -20.61 -5.51
C GLY A 194 -14.76 -21.83 -4.67
N ALA A 195 -13.82 -22.73 -4.38
CA ALA A 195 -14.01 -23.92 -3.53
C ALA A 195 -12.85 -24.09 -2.53
N GLU A 196 -12.25 -22.99 -2.09
CA GLU A 196 -11.12 -22.98 -1.16
C GLU A 196 -11.55 -23.43 0.25
N THR A 197 -10.69 -24.24 0.90
CA THR A 197 -10.89 -24.71 2.27
C THR A 197 -9.89 -24.07 3.21
N SER A 198 -10.28 -23.83 4.46
CA SER A 198 -9.38 -23.25 5.47
C SER A 198 -8.12 -24.08 5.67
N LEU A 199 -6.98 -23.41 5.79
CA LEU A 199 -5.71 -23.99 6.21
C LEU A 199 -5.56 -23.85 7.73
N ASP A 200 -5.02 -24.88 8.36
CA ASP A 200 -4.65 -24.89 9.76
C ASP A 200 -3.16 -24.55 9.96
N GLY A 201 -2.79 -24.18 11.18
CA GLY A 201 -1.38 -23.99 11.57
C GLY A 201 -0.71 -22.72 11.05
N ILE A 202 -1.44 -21.83 10.35
CA ILE A 202 -0.89 -20.56 9.87
C ILE A 202 -0.61 -19.60 11.04
N ARG A 203 0.61 -19.09 11.08
CA ARG A 203 1.12 -18.17 12.10
C ARG A 203 1.39 -16.78 11.56
N LYS A 204 1.80 -16.66 10.30
CA LYS A 204 2.05 -15.38 9.65
C LYS A 204 1.71 -15.45 8.19
N VAL A 205 1.13 -14.37 7.67
CA VAL A 205 0.88 -14.18 6.25
C VAL A 205 1.43 -12.83 5.85
N SER A 206 2.15 -12.77 4.73
CA SER A 206 2.40 -11.53 4.01
C SER A 206 2.00 -11.65 2.55
N VAL A 207 1.49 -10.55 2.00
CA VAL A 207 1.23 -10.40 0.56
C VAL A 207 1.75 -9.05 0.12
N LYS A 208 2.64 -9.05 -0.86
CA LYS A 208 3.20 -7.87 -1.50
C LYS A 208 2.73 -7.79 -2.94
N ILE A 209 2.25 -6.62 -3.34
CA ILE A 209 1.87 -6.28 -4.70
C ILE A 209 2.80 -5.17 -5.18
N GLU A 210 3.69 -5.51 -6.11
CA GLU A 210 4.61 -4.57 -6.73
C GLU A 210 4.14 -4.19 -8.12
N ARG A 211 4.16 -2.88 -8.40
CA ARG A 211 3.76 -2.30 -9.67
C ARG A 211 4.96 -1.60 -10.28
N PRO A 212 5.71 -2.28 -11.16
CA PRO A 212 6.77 -1.63 -11.90
C PRO A 212 6.21 -0.47 -12.75
N LEU A 213 6.75 0.72 -12.53
CA LEU A 213 6.41 1.93 -13.26
C LEU A 213 7.67 2.57 -13.84
N ALA A 214 7.57 3.15 -15.02
CA ALA A 214 8.59 4.06 -15.55
C ALA A 214 8.54 5.38 -14.77
N VAL A 215 9.33 5.47 -13.70
CA VAL A 215 9.39 6.65 -12.81
C VAL A 215 10.30 7.76 -13.31
N ASP A 216 11.26 7.48 -14.19
CA ASP A 216 12.26 8.44 -14.69
C ASP A 216 11.77 9.27 -15.89
N ARG A 217 10.49 9.63 -15.92
CA ARG A 217 9.87 10.34 -17.05
C ARG A 217 10.06 11.85 -16.98
N PHE A 218 11.29 12.31 -17.20
CA PHE A 218 11.61 13.73 -17.30
C PHE A 218 11.76 14.16 -18.76
N TYR A 219 11.06 15.22 -19.17
CA TYR A 219 11.10 15.73 -20.54
C TYR A 219 11.49 17.22 -20.58
N ALA A 220 12.11 17.63 -21.68
CA ALA A 220 12.46 19.03 -21.91
C ALA A 220 11.20 19.92 -21.90
N GLY A 221 11.29 21.10 -21.29
CA GLY A 221 10.16 22.04 -21.16
C GLY A 221 9.21 21.80 -19.99
N ALA A 222 9.41 20.74 -19.20
CA ALA A 222 8.56 20.40 -18.05
C ALA A 222 9.06 20.94 -16.69
N SER A 223 9.95 21.95 -16.70
CA SER A 223 10.51 22.58 -15.49
C SER A 223 11.18 21.60 -14.50
N GLY A 224 11.72 20.49 -14.99
CA GLY A 224 12.35 19.45 -14.16
C GLY A 224 11.35 18.64 -13.32
N LEU A 225 10.06 18.72 -13.63
CA LEU A 225 9.02 17.88 -13.04
C LEU A 225 8.82 16.62 -13.88
N LYS A 226 8.55 15.51 -13.21
CA LYS A 226 8.25 14.25 -13.89
C LYS A 226 6.85 14.25 -14.51
N ALA A 227 6.73 13.58 -15.65
CA ALA A 227 5.44 13.18 -16.21
C ALA A 227 4.91 11.96 -15.43
N GLU A 228 3.63 11.66 -15.60
CA GLU A 228 2.98 10.57 -14.88
C GLU A 228 3.71 9.23 -15.10
N PRO A 229 4.10 8.52 -14.03
CA PRO A 229 4.61 7.16 -14.15
C PRO A 229 3.60 6.23 -14.82
N ILE A 230 4.07 5.45 -15.79
CA ILE A 230 3.28 4.46 -16.55
C ILE A 230 3.81 3.06 -16.28
N SER A 231 2.94 2.05 -16.32
CA SER A 231 3.37 0.66 -16.20
C SER A 231 4.37 0.28 -17.29
N ASN A 232 5.48 -0.33 -16.89
CA ASN A 232 6.58 -0.71 -17.79
C ASN A 232 7.00 -2.18 -17.69
N ASP A 233 6.41 -2.94 -16.78
CA ASP A 233 6.60 -4.38 -16.62
C ASP A 233 5.33 -4.98 -15.97
N LEU A 234 5.25 -6.31 -15.90
CA LEU A 234 4.15 -7.03 -15.27
C LEU A 234 4.10 -6.75 -13.77
N VAL A 235 2.88 -6.67 -13.22
CA VAL A 235 2.65 -6.61 -11.77
C VAL A 235 3.18 -7.89 -11.14
N LYS A 236 3.96 -7.76 -10.07
CA LYS A 236 4.51 -8.90 -9.33
C LYS A 236 3.76 -9.04 -8.03
N ILE A 237 3.21 -10.21 -7.78
CA ILE A 237 2.55 -10.55 -6.52
C ILE A 237 3.39 -11.64 -5.87
N SER A 238 3.88 -11.37 -4.67
CA SER A 238 4.62 -12.33 -3.87
C SER A 238 4.06 -12.35 -2.45
N GLY A 239 4.36 -13.39 -1.70
CA GLY A 239 3.97 -13.47 -0.32
C GLY A 239 4.63 -14.62 0.41
N SER A 240 4.35 -14.71 1.70
CA SER A 240 4.84 -15.80 2.55
C SER A 240 3.75 -16.30 3.49
N LEU A 241 3.77 -17.61 3.75
CA LEU A 241 2.96 -18.29 4.74
C LEU A 241 3.89 -18.94 5.76
N GLU A 242 4.00 -18.40 6.97
CA GLU A 242 4.64 -19.10 8.09
C GLU A 242 3.62 -20.02 8.73
N ALA A 243 3.90 -21.31 8.78
CA ALA A 243 3.02 -22.30 9.36
C ALA A 243 3.77 -23.32 10.22
N ASP A 244 3.11 -23.80 11.28
CA ASP A 244 3.50 -25.07 11.90
C ASP A 244 3.17 -26.21 10.91
N PHE A 245 4.06 -27.18 10.77
CA PHE A 245 3.90 -28.28 9.80
C PHE A 245 2.86 -29.31 10.28
N VAL A 246 1.58 -28.93 10.18
CA VAL A 246 0.42 -29.75 10.59
C VAL A 246 -0.13 -30.63 9.47
N ALA A 247 0.15 -30.27 8.21
CA ALA A 247 -0.26 -31.01 7.02
C ALA A 247 0.76 -30.83 5.90
N ALA A 248 0.88 -31.85 5.03
CA ALA A 248 1.79 -31.81 3.89
C ALA A 248 1.30 -30.93 2.72
N THR A 249 0.07 -30.40 2.78
CA THR A 249 -0.59 -29.70 1.67
C THR A 249 0.28 -28.65 0.98
N LEU A 250 0.97 -27.78 1.72
CA LEU A 250 1.83 -26.74 1.13
C LEU A 250 3.12 -27.32 0.54
N ALA A 251 3.71 -28.32 1.19
CA ALA A 251 4.89 -29.01 0.67
C ALA A 251 4.57 -29.85 -0.58
N ASP A 252 3.41 -30.49 -0.64
CA ASP A 252 2.94 -31.25 -1.81
C ASP A 252 2.70 -30.32 -3.01
N LEU A 253 2.27 -29.07 -2.78
CA LEU A 253 2.13 -28.07 -3.84
C LEU A 253 3.47 -27.60 -4.39
N PHE A 254 4.49 -27.47 -3.55
CA PHE A 254 5.85 -27.22 -4.01
C PHE A 254 6.36 -28.38 -4.88
N VAL A 255 6.24 -29.63 -4.41
CA VAL A 255 6.73 -30.81 -5.14
C VAL A 255 6.01 -31.02 -6.46
N SER A 256 4.71 -30.73 -6.52
CA SER A 256 3.90 -30.89 -7.73
C SER A 256 3.90 -29.68 -8.66
N ASP A 257 4.43 -28.54 -8.21
CA ASP A 257 4.34 -27.23 -8.88
C ASP A 257 2.90 -26.86 -9.30
N ALA A 258 1.93 -27.27 -8.48
CA ALA A 258 0.52 -27.10 -8.81
C ALA A 258 0.00 -25.72 -8.40
N ALA A 259 -0.60 -25.01 -9.35
CA ALA A 259 -1.32 -23.76 -9.07
C ALA A 259 -2.56 -24.00 -8.19
N ARG A 260 -2.74 -23.16 -7.16
CA ARG A 260 -3.95 -23.14 -6.32
C ARG A 260 -4.44 -21.73 -6.04
N SER A 261 -5.74 -21.57 -5.80
CA SER A 261 -6.32 -20.32 -5.35
C SER A 261 -6.05 -20.13 -3.85
N LEU A 262 -5.54 -18.96 -3.48
CA LEU A 262 -5.35 -18.51 -2.11
C LEU A 262 -6.35 -17.41 -1.78
N VAL A 263 -7.06 -17.56 -0.67
CA VAL A 263 -7.92 -16.54 -0.09
C VAL A 263 -7.44 -16.22 1.31
N TRP A 264 -6.95 -15.00 1.51
CA TRP A 264 -6.58 -14.49 2.82
C TRP A 264 -7.62 -13.49 3.27
N GLU A 265 -8.32 -13.78 4.37
CA GLU A 265 -9.53 -13.08 4.79
C GLU A 265 -9.45 -12.67 6.26
N PHE A 266 -9.96 -11.49 6.57
CA PHE A 266 -10.23 -11.02 7.92
C PHE A 266 -11.71 -10.75 8.06
N ASN A 267 -12.36 -11.47 8.97
CA ASN A 267 -13.77 -11.31 9.26
C ASN A 267 -13.94 -10.56 10.58
N GLY A 268 -14.21 -9.26 10.49
CA GLY A 268 -14.36 -8.38 11.65
C GLY A 268 -15.74 -8.48 12.30
N ASP A 269 -16.06 -7.46 13.10
CA ASP A 269 -17.34 -7.37 13.80
C ASP A 269 -18.51 -7.23 12.83
N LEU A 270 -19.71 -7.58 13.33
CA LEU A 270 -20.96 -7.41 12.60
C LEU A 270 -21.23 -5.92 12.33
N ILE A 271 -21.52 -5.58 11.06
CA ILE A 271 -22.04 -4.26 10.67
C ILE A 271 -23.56 -4.27 10.88
N GLU A 272 -24.25 -5.12 10.11
CA GLU A 272 -25.70 -5.24 10.14
C GLU A 272 -26.16 -6.54 9.43
N GLY A 273 -27.22 -7.17 9.95
CA GLY A 273 -27.78 -8.39 9.37
C GLY A 273 -26.79 -9.56 9.42
N ALA A 274 -26.33 -10.00 8.26
CA ALA A 274 -25.31 -11.05 8.10
C ALA A 274 -23.99 -10.51 7.50
N HIS A 275 -23.80 -9.19 7.54
CA HIS A 275 -22.64 -8.54 6.94
C HIS A 275 -21.69 -8.03 8.02
N ASN A 276 -20.48 -8.58 8.01
CA ASN A 276 -19.39 -8.16 8.88
C ASN A 276 -18.42 -7.25 8.11
N TYR A 277 -17.61 -6.50 8.85
CA TYR A 277 -16.42 -5.86 8.27
C TYR A 277 -15.52 -6.93 7.64
N LEU A 278 -15.01 -6.66 6.45
CA LEU A 278 -14.23 -7.63 5.69
C LEU A 278 -13.01 -6.97 5.07
N PHE A 279 -11.85 -7.60 5.20
CA PHE A 279 -10.73 -7.40 4.29
C PHE A 279 -10.34 -8.76 3.72
N ARG A 280 -10.31 -8.90 2.40
CA ARG A 280 -9.98 -10.17 1.75
C ARG A 280 -9.10 -9.95 0.54
N VAL A 281 -7.97 -10.64 0.49
CA VAL A 281 -7.13 -10.77 -0.69
C VAL A 281 -7.44 -12.11 -1.34
N THR A 282 -7.72 -12.11 -2.65
CA THR A 282 -7.96 -13.33 -3.43
C THR A 282 -6.98 -13.38 -4.59
N LEU A 283 -6.15 -14.43 -4.59
CA LEU A 283 -5.16 -14.74 -5.61
C LEU A 283 -5.55 -16.06 -6.28
N PRO A 284 -6.12 -16.05 -7.51
CA PRO A 284 -6.69 -17.25 -8.13
C PRO A 284 -5.68 -18.35 -8.44
N ALA A 285 -4.41 -17.99 -8.65
CA ALA A 285 -3.32 -18.93 -8.85
C ALA A 285 -2.07 -18.46 -8.09
N ILE A 286 -1.67 -19.24 -7.09
CA ILE A 286 -0.35 -19.13 -6.45
C ILE A 286 0.46 -20.40 -6.73
N HIS A 287 1.78 -20.24 -6.84
CA HIS A 287 2.76 -21.32 -6.82
C HIS A 287 3.63 -21.17 -5.56
N ILE A 288 3.93 -22.27 -4.89
CA ILE A 288 4.87 -22.28 -3.76
C ILE A 288 6.28 -22.43 -4.33
N ASP A 289 7.18 -21.53 -3.95
CA ASP A 289 8.53 -21.44 -4.54
C ASP A 289 9.64 -21.99 -3.61
N ASP A 290 9.31 -22.30 -2.35
CA ASP A 290 10.27 -22.72 -1.33
C ASP A 290 10.34 -24.23 -1.11
N GLU A 291 11.55 -24.68 -0.73
CA GLU A 291 11.87 -26.07 -0.44
C GLU A 291 11.05 -26.65 0.74
N PRO A 292 10.87 -27.99 0.79
CA PRO A 292 10.11 -28.66 1.83
C PRO A 292 10.71 -28.44 3.23
N PRO A 293 9.91 -28.62 4.30
CA PRO A 293 10.37 -28.46 5.69
C PRO A 293 11.60 -29.31 6.01
N SER A 294 12.55 -28.74 6.75
CA SER A 294 13.70 -29.44 7.34
C SER A 294 13.52 -29.67 8.84
N ILE A 295 14.23 -30.65 9.39
CA ILE A 295 14.21 -30.99 10.82
C ILE A 295 15.48 -30.41 11.45
N ASP A 296 15.34 -29.36 12.25
CA ASP A 296 16.47 -28.65 12.89
C ASP A 296 16.55 -28.86 14.41
N GLY A 297 15.75 -29.78 14.97
CA GLY A 297 15.77 -30.04 16.40
C GLY A 297 14.50 -30.68 16.95
N PRO A 298 14.34 -30.70 18.29
CA PRO A 298 13.20 -31.30 18.96
C PRO A 298 11.93 -30.43 18.99
N GLU A 299 11.97 -29.20 18.47
CA GLU A 299 10.82 -28.29 18.45
C GLU A 299 9.79 -28.65 17.36
N VAL A 300 8.62 -28.01 17.41
CA VAL A 300 7.61 -28.13 16.35
C VAL A 300 8.21 -27.61 15.05
N ILE A 301 8.12 -28.42 14.00
CA ILE A 301 8.61 -28.05 12.67
C ILE A 301 7.81 -26.84 12.19
N ARG A 302 8.52 -25.74 11.94
CA ARG A 302 7.98 -24.48 11.43
C ARG A 302 8.61 -24.19 10.10
N THR A 303 7.81 -23.71 9.16
CA THR A 303 8.27 -23.45 7.81
C THR A 303 7.60 -22.22 7.25
N THR A 304 8.40 -21.40 6.58
CA THR A 304 7.93 -20.29 5.77
C THR A 304 7.85 -20.78 4.34
N PHE A 305 6.67 -20.74 3.74
CA PHE A 305 6.44 -21.04 2.34
C PHE A 305 6.28 -19.73 1.58
N ASN A 306 7.31 -19.31 0.87
CA ASN A 306 7.18 -18.20 -0.08
C ASN A 306 6.36 -18.66 -1.30
N PHE A 307 5.57 -17.75 -1.82
CA PHE A 307 4.73 -18.01 -2.99
C PHE A 307 4.72 -16.83 -3.96
N THR A 308 4.49 -17.16 -5.23
CA THR A 308 4.27 -16.20 -6.30
C THR A 308 2.82 -16.28 -6.78
N GLY A 309 2.14 -15.13 -6.81
CA GLY A 309 0.79 -15.00 -7.35
C GLY A 309 0.82 -14.70 -8.86
N LEU A 310 0.09 -15.49 -9.63
CA LEU A 310 0.00 -15.41 -11.08
C LEU A 310 -1.45 -15.24 -11.55
N TYR A 311 -1.62 -14.98 -12.84
CA TYR A 311 -2.92 -14.95 -13.49
C TYR A 311 -3.28 -16.36 -13.98
N ASP A 312 -4.47 -16.84 -13.62
CA ASP A 312 -4.96 -18.18 -13.99
C ASP A 312 -5.58 -18.24 -15.40
N GLY A 313 -5.55 -17.13 -16.15
CA GLY A 313 -6.13 -17.01 -17.49
C GLY A 313 -7.62 -16.65 -17.51
N THR A 314 -8.29 -16.55 -16.36
CA THR A 314 -9.74 -16.31 -16.27
C THR A 314 -10.11 -15.29 -15.19
N ASN A 315 -9.69 -15.52 -13.94
CA ASN A 315 -10.08 -14.77 -12.77
C ASN A 315 -9.04 -13.70 -12.42
N ALA A 316 -9.51 -12.48 -12.10
CA ALA A 316 -8.63 -11.39 -11.70
C ALA A 316 -8.23 -11.50 -10.23
N ASN A 317 -6.96 -11.19 -9.93
CA ASN A 317 -6.51 -10.88 -8.57
C ASN A 317 -7.33 -9.70 -8.02
N LYS A 318 -7.81 -9.82 -6.78
CA LYS A 318 -8.68 -8.80 -6.19
C LYS A 318 -8.47 -8.63 -4.70
N ILE A 319 -8.77 -7.42 -4.22
CA ILE A 319 -8.94 -7.10 -2.81
C ILE A 319 -10.40 -6.69 -2.59
N GLU A 320 -11.10 -7.43 -1.74
CA GLU A 320 -12.45 -7.09 -1.30
C GLU A 320 -12.39 -6.42 0.06
N TYR A 321 -13.08 -5.30 0.19
CA TYR A 321 -13.15 -4.52 1.42
C TYR A 321 -14.60 -4.16 1.71
N LYS A 322 -15.10 -4.53 2.88
CA LYS A 322 -16.49 -4.25 3.29
C LYS A 322 -16.50 -3.42 4.55
N SER A 323 -17.14 -2.27 4.47
CA SER A 323 -17.25 -1.30 5.55
C SER A 323 -18.58 -0.56 5.47
N THR A 324 -18.76 0.44 6.32
CA THR A 324 -19.88 1.39 6.23
C THR A 324 -19.61 2.55 5.28
N ASP A 325 -18.48 2.55 4.56
CA ASP A 325 -18.08 3.65 3.69
C ASP A 325 -18.88 3.64 2.39
N VAL A 326 -19.61 4.74 2.16
CA VAL A 326 -20.38 4.96 0.93
C VAL A 326 -19.53 5.58 -0.20
N THR A 327 -18.34 6.07 0.14
CA THR A 327 -17.38 6.68 -0.79
C THR A 327 -15.95 6.35 -0.37
N LEU A 328 -15.05 6.31 -1.36
CA LEU A 328 -13.61 6.13 -1.15
C LEU A 328 -12.93 7.38 -0.58
#